data_AF-A0A1L7BFE9-F1
#
_entry.id   AF-A0A1L7BFE9-F1
#
_cell.length_a   1.000
_cell.length_b   1.000
_cell.length_c   1.000
_cell.angle_alpha   90.00
_cell.angle_beta   90.00
_cell.angle_gamma   90.00
#
_symmetry.space_group_name_H-M   'P 1'
#
loop_
_entity.id
_entity.type
_entity.pdbx_description
1 polymer ?
#
loop_
_entity_poly.entity_id
_entity_poly.type
_entity_poly.pdbx_seq_one_letter_code
_entity_poly.pdbx_strand_id
1 'polypeptide(L)'
;MSNPMLGYKLDLGEPGLSHGAPASRSVLRVLNQELSNYFAFKRKAEKEGGYIISGGIYLDIRKRGSFLAAVAGKTKVWMYIPGRKSEEKSTPVDTKHISDKIRQIEMKLKLEQDPVKREELKRQILLLEIAKNALAFGMSVPKYLLGILFDQTA
;
A
#
# COMPACT_ATOMS: atom_id res chain seq x y z
N MET A 1 19.19 2.04 -36.57
CA MET A 1 18.88 2.18 -35.12
C MET A 1 19.36 0.93 -34.40
N SER A 2 19.98 1.06 -33.22
CA SER A 2 20.54 -0.07 -32.45
C SER A 2 19.64 -0.44 -31.27
N ASN A 3 19.27 -1.74 -31.16
CA ASN A 3 18.46 -2.31 -30.08
C ASN A 3 19.33 -3.26 -29.24
N PRO A 4 20.07 -2.75 -28.24
CA PRO A 4 21.02 -3.57 -27.48
C PRO A 4 20.31 -4.58 -26.57
N MET A 5 20.97 -5.71 -26.33
CA MET A 5 20.54 -6.69 -25.33
C MET A 5 20.89 -6.21 -23.93
N LEU A 6 19.94 -6.29 -23.00
CA LEU A 6 20.14 -5.97 -21.59
C LEU A 6 20.27 -7.25 -20.78
N GLY A 7 21.36 -7.38 -20.04
CA GLY A 7 21.51 -8.39 -18.98
C GLY A 7 20.90 -7.87 -17.68
N TYR A 8 20.12 -8.72 -17.01
CA TYR A 8 19.54 -8.41 -15.70
C TYR A 8 20.30 -9.20 -14.63
N LYS A 9 20.58 -8.56 -13.49
CA LYS A 9 21.19 -9.27 -12.36
C LYS A 9 20.13 -10.04 -11.60
N LEU A 10 20.52 -11.19 -11.06
CA LEU A 10 19.72 -11.91 -10.07
C LEU A 10 19.81 -11.13 -8.75
N ASP A 11 18.69 -10.62 -8.26
CA ASP A 11 18.64 -10.10 -6.89
C ASP A 11 18.70 -11.27 -5.90
N LEU A 12 19.49 -11.11 -4.85
CA LEU A 12 19.68 -12.12 -3.80
C LEU A 12 18.36 -12.40 -3.09
N GLY A 13 17.88 -13.64 -3.18
CA GLY A 13 16.64 -14.09 -2.52
C GLY A 13 15.38 -14.03 -3.39
N GLU A 14 15.47 -13.54 -4.63
CA GLU A 14 14.38 -13.60 -5.62
C GLU A 14 14.75 -14.56 -6.76
N PRO A 15 13.79 -15.27 -7.39
CA PRO A 15 14.03 -15.96 -8.64
C PRO A 15 14.24 -14.91 -9.73
N GLY A 16 15.47 -14.41 -9.86
CA GLY A 16 15.78 -13.27 -10.69
C GLY A 16 15.63 -13.52 -12.20
N LEU A 17 15.81 -12.45 -12.96
CA LEU A 17 15.75 -12.45 -14.43
C LEU A 17 17.01 -13.14 -15.01
N SER A 18 16.97 -14.46 -15.17
CA SER A 18 18.12 -15.26 -15.66
C SER A 18 18.51 -15.02 -17.13
N HIS A 19 17.63 -14.41 -17.92
CA HIS A 19 17.85 -14.19 -19.35
C HIS A 19 17.65 -12.72 -19.71
N GLY A 20 18.60 -12.19 -20.47
CA GLY A 20 18.54 -10.83 -20.98
C GLY A 20 17.39 -10.61 -21.95
N ALA A 21 17.02 -9.36 -22.16
CA ALA A 21 15.99 -8.97 -23.12
C ALA A 21 16.45 -7.80 -23.98
N PRO A 22 15.99 -7.69 -25.24
CA PRO A 22 16.23 -6.51 -26.05
C PRO A 22 15.72 -5.25 -25.35
N ALA A 23 16.41 -4.13 -25.51
CA ALA A 23 16.04 -2.85 -24.90
C ALA A 23 14.57 -2.46 -25.18
N SER A 24 14.05 -2.77 -26.38
CA SER A 24 12.64 -2.54 -26.73
C SER A 24 11.61 -3.35 -25.92
N ARG A 25 11.98 -4.50 -25.37
CA ARG A 25 11.09 -5.39 -24.58
C ARG A 25 11.40 -5.37 -23.08
N SER A 26 12.38 -4.58 -22.69
CA SER A 26 12.91 -4.52 -21.32
C SER A 26 11.86 -4.12 -20.29
N VAL A 27 11.05 -3.11 -20.59
CA VAL A 27 10.00 -2.61 -19.70
C VAL A 27 9.00 -3.71 -19.34
N LEU A 28 8.46 -4.40 -20.34
CA LEU A 28 7.51 -5.50 -20.13
C LEU A 28 8.17 -6.67 -19.37
N ARG A 29 9.43 -6.98 -19.70
CA ARG A 29 10.18 -8.06 -19.03
C ARG A 29 10.33 -7.79 -17.54
N VAL A 30 10.79 -6.60 -17.18
CA VAL A 30 10.99 -6.21 -15.78
C VAL A 30 9.65 -6.11 -15.07
N LEU A 31 8.63 -5.48 -15.67
CA LEU A 31 7.28 -5.39 -15.07
C LEU A 31 6.67 -6.75 -14.74
N ASN A 32 6.77 -7.73 -15.64
CA ASN A 32 6.23 -9.07 -15.39
C ASN A 32 6.88 -9.73 -14.17
N GLN A 33 8.18 -9.53 -13.99
CA GLN A 33 8.89 -10.01 -12.81
C GLN A 33 8.40 -9.33 -11.54
N GLU A 34 8.33 -8.00 -11.55
CA GLU A 34 7.89 -7.23 -10.39
C GLU A 34 6.42 -7.51 -10.02
N LEU A 35 5.56 -7.75 -11.02
CA LEU A 35 4.18 -8.22 -10.77
C LEU A 35 4.16 -9.58 -10.10
N SER A 36 5.00 -10.52 -10.54
CA SER A 36 5.14 -11.84 -9.89
C SER A 36 5.57 -11.70 -8.43
N ASN A 37 6.53 -10.82 -8.14
CA ASN A 37 6.96 -10.50 -6.78
C ASN A 37 5.81 -9.89 -5.95
N TYR A 38 5.07 -8.94 -6.51
CA TYR A 38 3.90 -8.35 -5.85
C TYR A 38 2.85 -9.40 -5.49
N PHE A 39 2.53 -10.33 -6.40
CA PHE A 39 1.61 -11.43 -6.11
C PHE A 39 2.16 -12.43 -5.11
N ALA A 40 3.48 -12.62 -5.02
CA ALA A 40 4.10 -13.42 -3.98
C ALA A 40 3.92 -12.76 -2.60
N PHE A 41 4.13 -11.45 -2.49
CA PHE A 41 3.84 -10.70 -1.26
C PHE A 41 2.37 -10.77 -0.87
N LYS A 42 1.46 -10.61 -1.85
CA LYS A 42 0.01 -10.71 -1.60
C LYS A 42 -0.36 -12.07 -1.01
N ARG A 43 0.10 -13.17 -1.64
CA ARG A 43 -0.12 -14.53 -1.14
C ARG A 43 0.47 -14.76 0.25
N LYS A 44 1.65 -14.19 0.53
CA LYS A 44 2.27 -14.27 1.86
C LYS A 44 1.43 -13.56 2.91
N ALA A 45 0.98 -12.35 2.62
CA ALA A 45 0.12 -11.60 3.52
C ALA A 45 -1.18 -12.38 3.80
N GLU A 46 -1.87 -12.85 2.76
CA GLU A 46 -3.10 -13.64 2.89
C GLU A 46 -2.91 -14.93 3.70
N LYS A 47 -1.79 -15.66 3.46
CA LYS A 47 -1.45 -16.87 4.21
C LYS A 47 -1.26 -16.61 5.71
N GLU A 48 -0.76 -15.42 6.06
CA GLU A 48 -0.57 -14.98 7.44
C GLU A 48 -1.82 -14.25 8.00
N GLY A 49 -2.96 -14.30 7.30
CA GLY A 49 -4.21 -13.64 7.70
C GLY A 49 -4.18 -12.10 7.58
N GLY A 50 -3.18 -11.60 6.86
CA GLY A 50 -2.89 -10.20 6.62
C GLY A 50 -3.31 -9.70 5.24
N TYR A 51 -3.00 -8.44 4.94
CA TYR A 51 -3.25 -7.82 3.64
C TYR A 51 -2.23 -6.72 3.32
N ILE A 52 -2.06 -6.39 2.04
CA ILE A 52 -1.21 -5.27 1.60
C ILE A 52 -1.99 -3.97 1.81
N ILE A 53 -1.41 -3.03 2.57
CA ILE A 53 -2.00 -1.71 2.85
C ILE A 53 -1.58 -0.68 1.79
N SER A 54 -0.33 -0.76 1.35
CA SER A 54 0.25 0.18 0.38
C SER A 54 1.45 -0.44 -0.31
N GLY A 55 1.81 0.05 -1.48
CA GLY A 55 2.96 -0.45 -2.22
C GLY A 55 2.99 0.01 -3.67
N GLY A 56 4.00 -0.46 -4.39
CA GLY A 56 4.15 -0.17 -5.81
C GLY A 56 5.35 -0.87 -6.42
N ILE A 57 5.38 -0.85 -7.75
CA ILE A 57 6.47 -1.33 -8.58
C ILE A 57 7.19 -0.10 -9.14
N TYR A 58 8.52 -0.09 -8.99
CA TYR A 58 9.37 1.02 -9.42
C TYR A 58 10.38 0.49 -10.44
N LEU A 59 10.48 1.13 -11.60
CA LEU A 59 11.40 0.73 -12.67
C LEU A 59 12.56 1.71 -12.76
N ASP A 60 13.78 1.19 -12.88
CA ASP A 60 14.96 1.98 -13.26
C ASP A 60 15.02 2.03 -14.80
N ILE A 61 14.63 3.16 -15.37
CA ILE A 61 14.61 3.38 -16.82
C ILE A 61 15.88 4.13 -17.24
N ARG A 62 16.61 3.59 -18.22
CA ARG A 62 17.81 4.22 -18.78
C ARG A 62 17.76 4.23 -20.30
N LYS A 63 18.36 5.28 -20.89
CA LYS A 63 18.57 5.35 -22.34
C LYS A 63 19.63 4.32 -22.75
N ARG A 64 19.29 3.43 -23.66
CA ARG A 64 20.15 2.37 -24.20
C ARG A 64 20.06 2.39 -25.72
N GLY A 65 21.08 2.95 -26.37
CA GLY A 65 21.03 3.26 -27.80
C GLY A 65 19.89 4.24 -28.11
N SER A 66 18.99 3.82 -28.99
CA SER A 66 17.81 4.62 -29.37
C SER A 66 16.57 4.38 -28.49
N PHE A 67 16.66 3.52 -27.47
CA PHE A 67 15.51 3.08 -26.67
C PHE A 67 15.59 3.56 -25.21
N LEU A 68 14.44 3.89 -24.63
CA LEU A 68 14.27 3.92 -23.17
C LEU A 68 14.01 2.50 -22.70
N ALA A 69 14.82 2.01 -21.78
CA ALA A 69 14.82 0.62 -21.39
C ALA A 69 14.86 0.45 -19.88
N ALA A 70 14.02 -0.43 -19.34
CA ALA A 70 14.05 -0.77 -17.92
C ALA A 70 15.25 -1.70 -17.67
N VAL A 71 16.21 -1.26 -16.86
CA VAL A 71 17.42 -2.05 -16.53
C VAL A 71 17.27 -2.83 -15.22
N ALA A 72 16.37 -2.38 -14.35
CA ALA A 72 16.04 -3.02 -13.08
C ALA A 72 14.61 -2.64 -12.65
N GLY A 73 14.07 -3.40 -11.72
CA GLY A 73 12.79 -3.16 -11.08
C GLY A 73 12.92 -3.34 -9.57
N LYS A 74 11.98 -2.76 -8.83
CA LYS A 74 11.83 -3.01 -7.40
C LYS A 74 10.37 -2.97 -7.02
N THR A 75 9.93 -4.03 -6.35
CA THR A 75 8.62 -4.10 -5.70
C THR A 75 8.78 -3.71 -4.22
N LYS A 76 7.99 -2.74 -3.75
CA LYS A 76 7.89 -2.39 -2.33
C LYS A 76 6.44 -2.52 -1.88
N VAL A 77 6.21 -3.21 -0.76
CA VAL A 77 4.90 -3.35 -0.16
C VAL A 77 4.97 -3.13 1.35
N TRP A 78 3.92 -2.52 1.88
CA TRP A 78 3.61 -2.42 3.30
C TRP A 78 2.45 -3.36 3.57
N MET A 79 2.66 -4.33 4.46
CA MET A 79 1.69 -5.37 4.75
C MET A 79 1.27 -5.30 6.21
N TYR A 80 -0.02 -5.44 6.45
CA TYR A 80 -0.57 -5.71 7.77
C TYR A 80 -0.63 -7.22 7.98
N ILE A 81 -0.11 -7.71 9.10
CA ILE A 81 -0.26 -9.10 9.52
C ILE A 81 -0.73 -9.09 10.99
N PRO A 82 -1.94 -9.60 11.29
CA PRO A 82 -2.48 -9.57 12.64
C PRO A 82 -1.59 -10.40 13.60
N GLY A 83 -1.37 -9.87 14.81
CA GLY A 83 -0.58 -10.55 15.84
C GLY A 83 0.94 -10.40 15.71
N ARG A 84 1.44 -9.84 14.61
CA ARG A 84 2.86 -9.47 14.47
C ARG A 84 3.09 -8.12 15.15
N LYS A 85 3.50 -8.13 16.42
CA LYS A 85 3.93 -6.90 17.11
C LYS A 85 5.13 -6.32 16.36
N SER A 86 4.98 -5.12 15.80
CA SER A 86 6.12 -4.36 15.29
C SER A 86 7.05 -4.07 16.47
N GLU A 87 8.34 -4.40 16.35
CA GLU A 87 9.35 -4.11 17.38
C GLU A 87 9.70 -2.61 17.45
N GLU A 88 9.11 -1.77 16.61
CA GLU A 88 9.29 -0.32 16.69
C GLU A 88 8.44 0.26 17.84
N LYS A 89 9.13 0.78 18.86
CA LYS A 89 8.59 1.61 19.94
C LYS A 89 7.86 2.82 19.36
N SER A 90 6.59 2.65 19.00
CA SER A 90 5.68 3.75 18.73
C SER A 90 5.30 4.38 20.07
N THR A 91 5.56 5.68 20.22
CA THR A 91 4.98 6.47 21.29
C THR A 91 3.47 6.29 21.25
N PRO A 92 2.79 6.02 22.37
CA PRO A 92 1.35 5.79 22.37
C PRO A 92 0.65 7.07 21.87
N VAL A 93 0.14 7.02 20.64
CA VAL A 93 -0.68 8.10 20.09
C VAL A 93 -2.05 8.02 20.77
N ASP A 94 -2.50 9.13 21.35
CA ASP A 94 -3.82 9.20 21.99
C ASP A 94 -4.92 9.06 20.93
N THR A 95 -5.55 7.88 20.89
CA THR A 95 -6.63 7.52 19.96
C THR A 95 -8.00 7.56 20.63
N LYS A 96 -8.12 8.10 21.85
CA LYS A 96 -9.39 8.18 22.58
C LYS A 96 -10.42 9.01 21.82
N HIS A 97 -10.04 10.18 21.33
CA HIS A 97 -10.94 11.05 20.58
C HIS A 97 -11.52 10.39 19.31
N ILE A 98 -10.73 9.56 18.62
CA ILE A 98 -11.18 8.82 17.43
C ILE A 98 -12.19 7.73 17.84
N SER A 99 -11.91 7.04 18.94
CA SER A 99 -12.80 6.01 19.48
C SER A 99 -14.14 6.59 19.95
N ASP A 100 -14.11 7.76 20.59
CA ASP A 100 -15.32 8.47 21.00
C ASP A 100 -16.16 8.93 19.80
N LYS A 101 -15.50 9.39 18.73
CA LYS A 101 -16.17 9.80 17.49
C LYS A 101 -16.83 8.62 16.77
N ILE A 102 -16.15 7.47 16.69
CA ILE A 102 -16.73 6.23 16.15
C ILE A 102 -17.99 5.88 16.92
N ARG A 103 -17.93 5.86 18.26
CA ARG A 103 -19.08 5.55 19.11
C ARG A 103 -20.24 6.54 18.91
N GLN A 104 -19.96 7.83 18.74
CA GLN A 104 -20.99 8.83 18.42
C GLN A 104 -21.67 8.56 17.08
N ILE A 105 -20.91 8.22 16.04
CA ILE A 105 -21.44 7.94 14.69
C ILE A 105 -22.22 6.61 14.69
N GLU A 106 -21.77 5.60 15.43
CA GLU A 106 -22.52 4.36 15.62
C GLU A 106 -23.88 4.60 16.30
N MET A 107 -23.93 5.49 17.30
CA MET A 107 -25.20 5.88 17.93
C MET A 107 -26.12 6.58 16.93
N LYS A 108 -25.60 7.48 16.08
CA LYS A 108 -26.38 8.11 15.00
C LYS A 108 -26.88 7.09 13.98
N LEU A 109 -26.03 6.14 13.58
CA LEU A 109 -26.38 5.10 12.61
C LEU A 109 -27.53 4.20 13.08
N LYS A 110 -27.64 3.97 14.40
CA LYS A 110 -28.75 3.21 14.99
C LYS A 110 -30.09 3.94 14.91
N LEU A 111 -30.08 5.27 14.96
CA LEU A 111 -31.27 6.11 14.93
C LEU A 111 -31.65 6.54 13.50
N GLU A 112 -30.70 6.51 12.57
CA GLU A 112 -30.90 6.94 11.18
C GLU A 112 -31.66 5.88 10.37
N GLN A 113 -32.71 6.33 9.70
CA GLN A 113 -33.58 5.47 8.87
C GLN A 113 -33.33 5.68 7.37
N ASP A 114 -32.77 6.83 6.99
CA ASP A 114 -32.47 7.14 5.59
C ASP A 114 -31.31 6.25 5.09
N PRO A 115 -31.52 5.44 4.03
CA PRO A 115 -30.50 4.53 3.52
C PRO A 115 -29.25 5.25 3.02
N VAL A 116 -29.37 6.46 2.45
CA VAL A 116 -28.24 7.21 1.91
C VAL A 116 -27.35 7.71 3.05
N LYS A 117 -27.96 8.31 4.07
CA LYS A 117 -27.24 8.77 5.27
C LYS A 117 -26.61 7.64 6.06
N ARG A 118 -27.25 6.46 6.11
CA ARG A 118 -26.67 5.28 6.74
C ARG A 118 -25.39 4.83 6.04
N GLU A 119 -25.36 4.83 4.71
CA GLU A 119 -24.14 4.51 3.95
C GLU A 119 -23.03 5.55 4.18
N GLU A 120 -23.37 6.84 4.27
CA GLU A 120 -22.41 7.89 4.63
C GLU A 120 -21.82 7.69 6.03
N LEU A 121 -22.66 7.41 7.03
CA LEU A 121 -22.23 7.16 8.41
C LEU A 121 -21.34 5.91 8.50
N LYS A 122 -21.67 4.83 7.79
CA LYS A 122 -20.80 3.63 7.69
C LYS A 122 -19.45 3.95 7.07
N ARG A 123 -19.45 4.75 6.00
CA ARG A 123 -18.21 5.19 5.34
C ARG A 123 -17.35 6.02 6.28
N GLN A 124 -17.94 6.89 7.08
CA GLN A 124 -17.21 7.68 8.09
C GLN A 124 -16.60 6.79 9.17
N ILE A 125 -17.34 5.79 9.69
CA ILE A 125 -16.81 4.81 10.66
C ILE A 125 -15.59 4.09 10.09
N LEU A 126 -15.70 3.55 8.88
CA LEU A 126 -14.60 2.84 8.22
C LEU A 126 -13.34 3.69 8.12
N LEU A 127 -13.47 4.97 7.75
CA LEU A 127 -12.34 5.88 7.61
C LEU A 127 -11.69 6.21 8.96
N LEU A 128 -12.48 6.38 10.01
CA LEU A 128 -11.98 6.60 11.37
C LEU A 128 -11.29 5.36 11.94
N GLU A 129 -11.76 4.16 11.64
CA GLU A 129 -11.09 2.92 12.01
C GLU A 129 -9.73 2.77 11.33
N ILE A 130 -9.67 3.07 10.03
CA ILE A 130 -8.41 3.09 9.27
C ILE A 130 -7.43 4.09 9.91
N ALA A 131 -7.90 5.29 10.25
CA ALA A 131 -7.05 6.31 10.87
C ALA A 131 -6.59 5.92 12.27
N LYS A 132 -7.47 5.39 13.12
CA LYS A 132 -7.14 4.89 14.46
C LYS A 132 -6.06 3.83 14.39
N ASN A 133 -6.21 2.87 13.48
CA ASN A 133 -5.24 1.80 13.32
C ASN A 133 -3.92 2.36 12.78
N ALA A 134 -3.93 3.21 11.75
CA ALA A 134 -2.73 3.86 11.24
C ALA A 134 -1.94 4.58 12.34
N LEU A 135 -2.60 5.37 13.18
CA LEU A 135 -1.98 6.08 14.31
C LEU A 135 -1.46 5.13 15.40
N ALA A 136 -2.20 4.08 15.74
CA ALA A 136 -1.77 3.07 16.71
C ALA A 136 -0.50 2.33 16.26
N PHE A 137 -0.24 2.26 14.95
CA PHE A 137 0.96 1.68 14.36
C PHE A 137 2.04 2.73 13.99
N GLY A 138 1.90 3.99 14.45
CA GLY A 138 2.88 5.04 14.20
C GLY A 138 2.95 5.53 12.75
N MET A 139 1.93 5.24 11.93
CA MET A 139 1.87 5.65 10.53
C MET A 139 1.30 7.07 10.40
N SER A 140 1.81 7.81 9.40
CA SER A 140 1.25 9.12 9.05
C SER A 140 -0.11 8.96 8.36
N VAL A 141 -1.13 9.62 8.90
CA VAL A 141 -2.49 9.60 8.33
C VAL A 141 -2.54 10.57 7.14
N PRO A 142 -2.97 10.12 5.95
CA PRO A 142 -3.16 11.00 4.80
C PRO A 142 -4.03 12.23 5.09
N LYS A 143 -3.67 13.40 4.52
CA LYS A 143 -4.36 14.68 4.79
C LYS A 143 -5.87 14.66 4.55
N TYR A 144 -6.35 13.88 3.58
CA TYR A 144 -7.80 13.77 3.32
C TYR A 144 -8.55 13.02 4.45
N LEU A 145 -7.87 12.14 5.20
CA LEU A 145 -8.43 11.52 6.40
C LEU A 145 -8.36 12.46 7.62
N LEU A 146 -7.35 13.34 7.67
CA LEU A 146 -7.27 14.40 8.70
C LEU A 146 -8.44 15.37 8.63
N GLY A 147 -8.91 15.73 7.44
CA GLY A 147 -10.11 16.55 7.28
C GLY A 147 -11.30 15.95 8.04
N ILE A 148 -11.57 14.66 7.84
CA ILE A 148 -12.68 13.94 8.50
C ILE A 148 -12.50 13.83 10.02
N LEU A 149 -11.25 13.80 10.50
CA LEU A 149 -10.92 13.75 11.94
C LEU A 149 -11.10 15.10 12.65
N PHE A 150 -10.88 16.22 11.95
CA PHE A 150 -10.78 17.55 12.55
C PHE A 150 -11.86 18.55 12.08
N ASP A 151 -12.85 18.14 11.29
CA ASP A 151 -13.92 19.03 10.77
C ASP A 151 -14.99 19.41 11.82
N GLN A 152 -14.56 19.91 12.98
CA GLN A 152 -15.37 20.70 13.92
C GLN A 152 -14.59 21.87 14.56
N THR A 153 -13.58 22.41 13.88
CA THR A 153 -13.02 23.74 14.21
C THR A 153 -13.07 24.67 13.01
N ALA A 154 -14.29 25.08 12.66
CA ALA A 154 -14.63 26.39 12.10
C ALA A 154 -16.15 26.57 12.21
#